data_AF-A0A520EF66-F1
#
_entry.id   AF-A0A520EF66-F1
#
_cell.length_a   1.000
_cell.length_b   1.000
_cell.length_c   1.000
_cell.angle_alpha   90.00
_cell.angle_beta   90.00
_cell.angle_gamma   90.00
#
_symmetry.space_group_name_H-M   'P 1'
#
loop_
_entity.id
_entity.type
_entity.pdbx_description
1 polymer ?
#
loop_
_entity_poly.entity_id
_entity_poly.type
_entity_poly.pdbx_seq_one_letter_code
_entity_poly.pdbx_strand_id
1 'polypeptide(L)'
;NNAQMLNRKELVQREDSLTKNLDSINKVTKVTASAYYKQNNYLAGYTKIKVPIKIINGALLDSIPAKERLSVLQNAADQAETIRQVLNGRIVEHDFHAKEILRAKIEYQRKYTLAVSCLLLFFIGAPLGAIIRKGGLGLPVVIAIVFFLIYHIVSTVAEKSAKEGSLDPVFGMWTAIIVLSPLGVFLTYKATVDSALFDIDYYKQLIVGFFKKFMPNKKKLEK
;
A
#
# COMPACT_ATOMS: atom_id res chain seq x y z
N ASN A 1 -2.91 -14.72 11.21
CA ASN A 1 -3.21 -13.42 10.58
C ASN A 1 -4.41 -12.80 11.29
N ASN A 2 -4.21 -12.20 12.47
CA ASN A 2 -5.30 -11.84 13.41
C ASN A 2 -5.44 -10.32 13.67
N ALA A 3 -4.79 -9.49 12.86
CA ALA A 3 -4.72 -8.04 13.09
C ALA A 3 -6.09 -7.34 13.14
N GLN A 4 -7.09 -7.89 12.44
CA GLN A 4 -8.46 -7.37 12.44
C GLN A 4 -9.16 -7.48 13.80
N MET A 5 -8.81 -8.48 14.60
CA MET A 5 -9.42 -8.73 15.91
C MET A 5 -8.75 -7.96 17.06
N LEU A 6 -7.58 -7.37 16.82
CA LEU A 6 -6.79 -6.67 17.84
C LEU A 6 -7.40 -5.31 18.18
N ASN A 7 -7.39 -4.92 19.46
CA ASN A 7 -7.73 -3.59 19.91
C ASN A 7 -6.64 -2.56 19.52
N ARG A 8 -6.95 -1.26 19.59
CA ARG A 8 -6.03 -0.17 19.22
C ARG A 8 -4.70 -0.24 19.97
N LYS A 9 -4.72 -0.49 21.28
CA LYS A 9 -3.49 -0.64 22.09
C LYS A 9 -2.66 -1.84 21.64
N GLU A 10 -3.32 -2.95 21.33
CA GLU A 10 -2.66 -4.18 20.87
C GLU A 10 -2.09 -4.02 19.46
N LEU A 11 -2.74 -3.24 18.58
CA LEU A 11 -2.20 -2.88 17.27
C LEU A 11 -0.92 -2.06 17.37
N VAL A 12 -0.88 -1.05 18.25
CA VAL A 12 0.32 -0.24 18.49
C VAL A 12 1.44 -1.09 19.10
N GLN A 13 1.14 -1.91 20.11
CA GLN A 13 2.12 -2.82 20.69
C GLN A 13 2.66 -3.82 19.66
N ARG A 14 1.79 -4.32 18.77
CA ARG A 14 2.19 -5.21 17.67
C ARG A 14 3.09 -4.48 16.67
N GLU A 15 2.74 -3.25 16.29
CA GLU A 15 3.56 -2.41 15.40
C GLU A 15 4.95 -2.16 16.00
N ASP A 16 5.02 -1.75 17.27
CA ASP A 16 6.27 -1.51 17.99
C ASP A 16 7.12 -2.78 18.09
N SER A 17 6.48 -3.92 18.39
CA SER A 17 7.15 -5.22 18.48
C SER A 17 7.73 -5.65 17.13
N LEU A 18 6.94 -5.52 16.05
CA LEU A 18 7.38 -5.84 14.69
C LEU A 18 8.51 -4.91 14.23
N THR A 19 8.43 -3.62 14.55
CA THR A 19 9.47 -2.64 14.19
C THR A 19 10.78 -2.95 14.93
N LYS A 20 10.71 -3.22 16.24
CA LYS A 20 11.89 -3.62 17.03
C LYS A 20 12.50 -4.93 16.53
N ASN A 21 11.66 -5.89 16.12
CA ASN A 21 12.12 -7.14 15.56
C ASN A 21 12.85 -6.92 14.22
N LEU A 22 12.28 -6.11 13.34
CA LEU A 22 12.88 -5.73 12.05
C LEU A 22 14.20 -4.97 12.24
N ASP A 23 14.28 -4.04 13.19
CA ASP A 23 15.53 -3.35 13.54
C ASP A 23 16.59 -4.31 14.07
N SER A 24 16.18 -5.29 14.88
CA SER A 24 17.07 -6.32 15.40
C SER A 24 17.61 -7.21 14.28
N ILE A 25 16.75 -7.64 13.35
CA ILE A 25 17.15 -8.41 12.16
C ILE A 25 18.10 -7.59 11.28
N ASN A 26 17.82 -6.31 11.05
CA ASN A 26 18.69 -5.44 10.26
C ASN A 26 20.06 -5.26 10.91
N LYS A 27 20.10 -5.07 12.23
CA LYS A 27 21.34 -4.97 12.99
C LYS A 27 22.16 -6.25 12.94
N VAL A 28 21.52 -7.40 13.15
CA VAL A 28 22.19 -8.72 13.08
C VAL A 28 22.68 -8.97 11.65
N THR A 29 21.84 -8.73 10.64
CA THR A 29 22.22 -8.87 9.23
C THR A 29 23.43 -8.01 8.88
N LYS A 30 23.49 -6.76 9.34
CA LYS A 30 24.65 -5.89 9.15
C LYS A 30 25.91 -6.46 9.78
N VAL A 31 25.82 -6.98 11.02
CA VAL A 31 26.96 -7.60 11.72
C VAL A 31 27.41 -8.87 10.99
N THR A 32 26.49 -9.76 10.65
CA THR A 32 26.79 -11.01 9.94
C THR A 32 27.36 -10.76 8.54
N ALA A 33 26.76 -9.85 7.77
CA ALA A 33 27.29 -9.44 6.46
C ALA A 33 28.72 -8.88 6.61
N SER A 34 28.97 -8.03 7.62
CA SER A 34 30.31 -7.52 7.88
C SER A 34 31.32 -8.60 8.25
N ALA A 35 30.89 -9.72 8.82
CA ALA A 35 31.76 -10.86 9.11
C ALA A 35 32.18 -11.61 7.83
N TYR A 36 31.36 -11.62 6.78
CA TYR A 36 31.75 -12.17 5.48
C TYR A 36 32.72 -11.25 4.71
N TYR A 37 32.64 -9.93 4.91
CA TYR A 37 33.56 -8.97 4.29
C TYR A 37 34.86 -8.77 5.08
N LYS A 38 34.83 -9.00 6.40
CA LYS A 38 36.06 -9.07 7.19
C LYS A 38 36.80 -10.32 6.78
N GLN A 39 37.84 -10.13 5.98
CA GLN A 39 38.85 -11.14 5.73
C GLN A 39 39.20 -11.78 7.08
N ASN A 40 38.96 -13.09 7.21
CA ASN A 40 39.37 -13.82 8.39
C ASN A 40 40.89 -13.72 8.46
N ASN A 41 41.39 -12.71 9.17
CA ASN A 41 42.79 -12.59 9.48
C ASN A 41 43.10 -13.65 10.54
N TYR A 42 43.18 -14.91 10.13
CA TYR A 42 43.69 -16.00 10.96
C TYR A 42 45.13 -15.73 11.43
N LEU A 43 45.77 -14.67 10.92
CA LEU A 43 47.13 -14.23 11.25
C LEU A 43 47.16 -13.00 12.18
N ALA A 44 46.04 -12.33 12.44
CA ALA A 44 45.99 -11.19 13.37
C ALA A 44 46.14 -11.70 14.81
N GLY A 45 47.39 -11.79 15.28
CA GLY A 45 47.75 -12.20 16.65
C GLY A 45 48.60 -13.48 16.73
N TYR A 46 48.63 -14.30 15.68
CA TYR A 46 49.39 -15.58 15.66
C TYR A 46 50.81 -15.44 15.12
N THR A 47 51.19 -14.26 14.61
CA THR A 47 52.55 -13.99 14.15
C THR A 47 53.09 -12.72 14.80
N LYS A 48 54.26 -12.80 15.46
CA LYS A 48 54.99 -11.63 15.98
C LYS A 48 55.63 -10.79 14.87
N ILE A 49 55.46 -11.19 13.61
CA ILE A 49 56.06 -10.56 12.45
C ILE A 49 55.12 -9.44 11.99
N LYS A 50 55.50 -8.19 12.26
CA LYS A 50 54.86 -7.02 11.64
C LYS A 50 55.25 -6.99 10.16
N VAL A 51 54.46 -7.64 9.33
CA VAL A 51 54.62 -7.57 7.87
C VAL A 51 54.31 -6.14 7.43
N PRO A 52 55.18 -5.46 6.66
CA PRO A 52 54.87 -4.15 6.11
C PRO A 52 53.66 -4.25 5.19
N ILE A 53 52.79 -3.23 5.23
CA ILE A 53 51.59 -3.16 4.39
C ILE A 53 52.05 -3.13 2.93
N LYS A 54 51.84 -4.23 2.20
CA LYS A 54 52.11 -4.30 0.77
C LYS A 54 50.93 -3.65 0.04
N ILE A 55 51.13 -2.43 -0.44
CA ILE A 55 50.15 -1.74 -1.27
C ILE A 55 50.11 -2.46 -2.62
N ILE A 56 48.98 -3.08 -2.93
CA ILE A 56 48.77 -3.74 -4.23
C ILE A 56 48.32 -2.65 -5.20
N ASN A 57 49.23 -2.23 -6.09
CA ASN A 57 48.93 -1.33 -7.20
C ASN A 57 48.67 -2.18 -8.45
N GLY A 58 47.43 -2.18 -8.97
CA GLY A 58 47.05 -2.92 -10.19
C GLY A 58 45.99 -4.01 -9.96
N ALA A 59 45.86 -4.94 -10.90
CA ALA A 59 44.88 -6.02 -10.82
C ALA A 59 45.27 -7.02 -9.72
N LEU A 60 44.35 -7.29 -8.77
CA LEU A 60 44.59 -8.19 -7.64
C LEU A 60 45.05 -9.59 -8.07
N LEU A 61 44.62 -10.06 -9.25
CA LEU A 61 45.01 -11.34 -9.84
C LEU A 61 46.51 -11.47 -10.13
N ASP A 62 47.18 -10.36 -10.43
CA ASP A 62 48.61 -10.37 -10.77
C ASP A 62 49.49 -10.60 -9.54
N SER A 63 48.95 -10.29 -8.35
CA SER A 63 49.60 -10.55 -7.07
C SER A 63 49.51 -12.01 -6.59
N ILE A 64 48.73 -12.85 -7.29
CA ILE A 64 48.46 -14.25 -6.91
C ILE A 64 49.24 -15.21 -7.84
N PRO A 65 49.94 -16.23 -7.28
CA PRO A 65 50.67 -17.22 -8.07
C PRO A 65 49.77 -17.94 -9.10
N ALA A 66 50.25 -18.12 -10.34
CA ALA A 66 49.45 -18.65 -11.45
C ALA A 66 48.80 -20.02 -11.15
N LYS A 67 49.48 -20.87 -10.37
CA LYS A 67 48.99 -22.20 -9.96
C LYS A 67 47.81 -22.14 -8.98
N GLU A 68 47.69 -21.06 -8.21
CA GLU A 68 46.67 -20.88 -7.16
C GLU A 68 45.48 -20.05 -7.63
N ARG A 69 45.60 -19.33 -8.77
CA ARG A 69 44.55 -18.44 -9.29
C ARG A 69 43.19 -19.10 -9.41
N LEU A 70 43.12 -20.34 -9.93
CA LEU A 70 41.85 -21.06 -10.09
C LEU A 70 41.19 -21.34 -8.73
N SER A 71 41.97 -21.80 -7.74
CA SER A 71 41.46 -22.10 -6.40
C SER A 71 40.99 -20.82 -5.69
N VAL A 72 41.74 -19.72 -5.80
CA VAL A 72 41.34 -18.43 -5.21
C VAL A 72 40.06 -17.89 -5.84
N LEU A 73 39.93 -17.98 -7.17
CA LEU A 73 38.72 -17.58 -7.87
C LEU A 73 37.51 -18.43 -7.48
N GLN A 74 37.67 -19.75 -7.37
CA GLN A 74 36.62 -20.67 -6.92
C GLN A 74 36.16 -20.31 -5.50
N ASN A 75 37.09 -20.15 -4.56
CA ASN A 75 36.78 -19.77 -3.17
C ASN A 75 36.12 -18.39 -3.07
N ALA A 76 36.50 -17.45 -3.94
CA ALA A 76 35.86 -16.13 -3.99
C ALA A 76 34.42 -16.23 -4.54
N ALA A 77 34.21 -17.03 -5.59
CA ALA A 77 32.90 -17.28 -6.16
C ALA A 77 31.96 -17.98 -5.15
N ASP A 78 32.46 -19.00 -4.45
CA ASP A 78 31.70 -19.74 -3.43
C ASP A 78 31.31 -18.84 -2.24
N GLN A 79 32.21 -17.94 -1.82
CA GLN A 79 31.91 -16.95 -0.78
C GLN A 79 30.85 -15.93 -1.25
N ALA A 80 30.98 -15.41 -2.47
CA ALA A 80 30.00 -14.48 -3.04
C ALA A 80 28.62 -15.13 -3.15
N GLU A 81 28.56 -16.39 -3.58
CA GLU A 81 27.34 -17.17 -3.67
C GLU A 81 26.71 -17.42 -2.30
N THR A 82 27.52 -17.74 -1.28
CA THR A 82 27.05 -17.90 0.10
C THR A 82 26.44 -16.60 0.63
N ILE A 83 27.11 -15.46 0.43
CA ILE A 83 26.59 -14.15 0.83
C ILE A 83 25.26 -13.86 0.13
N ARG A 84 25.18 -14.13 -1.19
CA ARG A 84 23.96 -13.95 -1.97
C ARG A 84 22.80 -14.78 -1.42
N GLN A 85 23.04 -16.05 -1.08
CA GLN A 85 22.02 -16.93 -0.50
C GLN A 85 21.53 -16.43 0.86
N VAL A 86 22.45 -16.03 1.74
CA VAL A 86 22.10 -15.46 3.06
C VAL A 86 21.28 -14.19 2.90
N LEU A 87 21.69 -13.27 2.02
CA LEU A 87 20.97 -12.02 1.77
C LEU A 87 19.58 -12.25 1.18
N ASN A 88 19.42 -13.19 0.25
CA ASN A 88 18.11 -13.53 -0.32
C ASN A 88 17.13 -14.02 0.75
N GLY A 89 17.60 -14.87 1.69
CA GLY A 89 16.76 -15.29 2.82
C GLY A 89 16.34 -14.12 3.70
N ARG A 90 17.25 -13.17 3.97
CA ARG A 90 16.97 -11.97 4.77
C ARG A 90 16.02 -10.99 4.09
N ILE A 91 16.10 -10.81 2.77
CA ILE A 91 15.21 -9.93 2.01
C ILE A 91 13.76 -10.43 2.12
N VAL A 92 13.54 -11.73 1.97
CA VAL A 92 12.19 -12.32 2.10
C VAL A 92 11.63 -12.14 3.50
N GLU A 93 12.45 -12.36 4.54
CA GLU A 93 12.08 -12.14 5.94
C GLU A 93 11.75 -10.66 6.22
N HIS A 94 12.58 -9.74 5.73
CA HIS A 94 12.37 -8.30 5.85
C HIS A 94 11.06 -7.85 5.18
N ASP A 95 10.80 -8.28 3.95
CA ASP A 95 9.58 -7.95 3.20
C ASP A 95 8.32 -8.49 3.88
N PHE A 96 8.41 -9.66 4.50
CA PHE A 96 7.32 -10.23 5.28
C PHE A 96 6.96 -9.35 6.49
N HIS A 97 7.96 -8.97 7.30
CA HIS A 97 7.75 -8.12 8.47
C HIS A 97 7.31 -6.70 8.09
N ALA A 98 7.88 -6.11 7.04
CA ALA A 98 7.47 -4.80 6.53
C ALA A 98 5.98 -4.81 6.13
N LYS A 99 5.52 -5.85 5.43
CA LYS A 99 4.10 -6.02 5.08
C LYS A 99 3.20 -6.22 6.31
N GLU A 100 3.67 -6.90 7.37
CA GLU A 100 2.91 -7.01 8.61
C GLU A 100 2.76 -5.66 9.33
N ILE A 101 3.81 -4.83 9.35
CA ILE A 101 3.77 -3.47 9.92
C ILE A 101 2.76 -2.62 9.15
N LEU A 102 2.82 -2.63 7.81
CA LEU A 102 1.87 -1.90 6.98
C LEU A 102 0.43 -2.33 7.25
N ARG A 103 0.17 -3.65 7.37
CA ARG A 103 -1.17 -4.17 7.70
C ARG A 103 -1.65 -3.67 9.07
N ALA A 104 -0.80 -3.63 10.08
CA ALA A 104 -1.16 -3.12 11.41
C ALA A 104 -1.57 -1.64 11.35
N LYS A 105 -0.80 -0.81 10.63
CA LYS A 105 -1.11 0.61 10.41
C LYS A 105 -2.42 0.83 9.65
N ILE A 106 -2.67 0.03 8.60
CA ILE A 106 -3.90 0.09 7.82
C ILE A 106 -5.11 -0.23 8.69
N GLU A 107 -5.07 -1.32 9.45
CA GLU A 107 -6.19 -1.69 10.34
C GLU A 107 -6.43 -0.66 11.45
N TYR A 108 -5.37 0.01 11.93
CA TYR A 108 -5.51 1.13 12.86
C TYR A 108 -6.29 2.29 12.24
N GLN A 109 -5.90 2.74 11.04
CA GLN A 109 -6.55 3.85 10.34
C GLN A 109 -7.97 3.49 9.91
N ARG A 110 -8.20 2.25 9.47
CA ARG A 110 -9.51 1.73 9.04
C ARG A 110 -10.61 1.94 10.09
N LYS A 111 -10.28 1.77 11.37
CA LYS A 111 -11.23 1.95 12.47
C LYS A 111 -11.71 3.39 12.58
N TYR A 112 -10.85 4.37 12.29
CA TYR A 112 -11.22 5.78 12.29
C TYR A 112 -11.96 6.16 11.00
N THR A 113 -11.44 5.74 9.85
CA THR A 113 -12.04 6.10 8.57
C THR A 113 -13.45 5.53 8.41
N LEU A 114 -13.73 4.35 8.98
CA LEU A 114 -15.08 3.78 9.00
C LEU A 114 -16.08 4.69 9.73
N ALA A 115 -15.72 5.19 10.93
CA ALA A 115 -16.57 6.12 11.66
C ALA A 115 -16.77 7.45 10.91
N VAL A 116 -15.69 8.01 10.35
CA VAL A 116 -15.74 9.25 9.56
C VAL A 116 -16.56 9.08 8.29
N SER A 117 -16.52 7.90 7.66
CA SER A 117 -17.30 7.60 6.45
C SER A 117 -18.80 7.64 6.70
N CYS A 118 -19.25 7.19 7.87
CA CYS A 118 -20.66 7.29 8.26
C CYS A 118 -21.12 8.75 8.34
N LEU A 119 -20.30 9.62 8.93
CA LEU A 119 -20.59 11.06 9.01
C LEU A 119 -20.62 11.70 7.61
N LEU A 120 -19.66 11.35 6.76
CA LEU A 120 -19.58 11.85 5.40
C LEU A 120 -20.81 11.45 4.57
N LEU A 121 -21.23 10.18 4.66
CA LEU A 121 -22.43 9.69 3.96
C LEU A 121 -23.71 10.30 4.51
N PHE A 122 -23.77 10.59 5.82
CA PHE A 122 -24.88 11.33 6.41
C PHE A 122 -24.99 12.74 5.83
N PHE A 123 -23.86 13.46 5.71
CA PHE A 123 -23.85 14.79 5.09
C PHE A 123 -24.19 14.78 3.60
N ILE A 124 -23.94 13.69 2.89
CA ILE A 124 -24.37 13.55 1.49
C ILE A 124 -25.86 13.19 1.43
N GLY A 125 -26.33 12.28 2.28
CA GLY A 125 -27.68 11.76 2.27
C GLY A 125 -28.74 12.77 2.75
N ALA A 126 -28.45 13.54 3.80
CA ALA A 126 -29.41 14.48 4.38
C ALA A 126 -29.85 15.60 3.41
N PRO A 127 -28.94 16.31 2.70
CA PRO A 127 -29.32 17.31 1.71
C PRO A 127 -30.03 16.69 0.50
N LEU A 128 -29.55 15.54 -0.01
CA LEU A 128 -30.18 14.87 -1.15
C LEU A 128 -31.61 14.40 -0.83
N GLY A 129 -31.85 13.93 0.40
CA GLY A 129 -33.19 13.59 0.87
C GLY A 129 -34.12 14.80 1.01
N ALA A 130 -33.58 15.97 1.42
CA ALA A 130 -34.35 17.19 1.56
C ALA A 130 -34.72 17.85 0.20
N ILE A 131 -33.81 17.79 -0.79
CA ILE A 131 -34.05 18.37 -2.13
C ILE A 131 -35.12 17.59 -2.90
N ILE A 132 -35.04 16.25 -2.89
CA ILE A 132 -35.82 15.39 -3.78
C ILE A 132 -37.20 15.11 -3.16
N ARG A 133 -38.01 16.17 -2.99
CA ARG A 133 -39.36 16.10 -2.40
C ARG A 133 -40.43 15.57 -3.36
N LYS A 134 -40.15 15.49 -4.67
CA LYS A 134 -41.10 15.03 -5.71
C LYS A 134 -40.98 13.53 -6.06
N GLY A 135 -40.05 12.79 -5.43
CA GLY A 135 -39.92 11.34 -5.58
C GLY A 135 -40.40 10.61 -4.32
N GLY A 136 -40.92 9.38 -4.46
CA GLY A 136 -41.24 8.54 -3.30
C GLY A 136 -40.00 8.23 -2.44
N LEU A 137 -40.20 7.69 -1.23
CA LEU A 137 -39.17 7.44 -0.22
C LEU A 137 -37.92 6.66 -0.73
N GLY A 138 -38.02 5.94 -1.86
CA GLY A 138 -36.92 5.16 -2.42
C GLY A 138 -35.86 5.95 -3.20
N LEU A 139 -36.18 7.07 -3.86
CA LEU A 139 -35.22 7.76 -4.74
C LEU A 139 -33.99 8.31 -3.98
N PRO A 140 -34.14 8.97 -2.80
CA PRO A 140 -32.98 9.38 -2.00
C PRO A 140 -32.15 8.19 -1.50
N VAL A 141 -32.80 7.06 -1.16
CA VAL A 141 -32.13 5.84 -0.68
C VAL A 141 -31.25 5.23 -1.77
N VAL A 142 -31.76 5.13 -3.01
CA VAL A 142 -30.95 4.60 -4.13
C VAL A 142 -29.72 5.45 -4.37
N ILE A 143 -29.85 6.78 -4.35
CA ILE A 143 -28.72 7.69 -4.57
C ILE A 143 -27.69 7.54 -3.45
N ALA A 144 -28.11 7.42 -2.18
CA ALA A 144 -27.21 7.18 -1.06
C ALA A 144 -26.43 5.86 -1.21
N ILE A 145 -27.07 4.79 -1.69
CA ILE A 145 -26.41 3.50 -1.97
C ILE A 145 -25.35 3.65 -3.07
N VAL A 146 -25.64 4.40 -4.13
CA VAL A 146 -24.68 4.64 -5.22
C VAL A 146 -23.42 5.34 -4.69
N PHE A 147 -23.56 6.38 -3.87
CA PHE A 147 -22.40 7.04 -3.25
C PHE A 147 -21.65 6.12 -2.27
N PHE A 148 -22.36 5.30 -1.51
CA PHE A 148 -21.74 4.29 -0.65
C PHE A 148 -20.91 3.27 -1.45
N LEU A 149 -21.41 2.81 -2.59
CA LEU A 149 -20.68 1.89 -3.47
C LEU A 149 -19.43 2.56 -4.06
N ILE A 150 -19.52 3.82 -4.51
CA ILE A 150 -18.36 4.58 -5.00
C ILE A 150 -17.31 4.70 -3.89
N TYR A 151 -17.73 5.11 -2.69
CA TYR A 151 -16.85 5.14 -1.52
C TYR A 151 -16.16 3.80 -1.27
N HIS A 152 -16.94 2.71 -1.28
CA HIS A 152 -16.42 1.37 -1.00
C HIS A 152 -15.41 0.90 -2.05
N ILE A 153 -15.66 1.16 -3.34
CA ILE A 153 -14.74 0.81 -4.42
C ILE A 153 -13.43 1.59 -4.29
N VAL A 154 -13.51 2.92 -4.12
CA VAL A 154 -12.32 3.77 -3.96
C VAL A 154 -11.53 3.38 -2.72
N SER A 155 -12.20 3.17 -1.59
CA SER A 155 -11.56 2.72 -0.34
C SER A 155 -10.89 1.37 -0.50
N THR A 156 -11.50 0.42 -1.23
CA THR A 156 -10.93 -0.92 -1.43
C THR A 156 -9.69 -0.87 -2.32
N VAL A 157 -9.71 -0.05 -3.38
CA VAL A 157 -8.55 0.14 -4.26
C VAL A 157 -7.40 0.79 -3.48
N ALA A 158 -7.68 1.86 -2.73
CA ALA A 158 -6.67 2.53 -1.94
C ALA A 158 -6.09 1.64 -0.81
N GLU A 159 -6.93 0.83 -0.17
CA GLU A 159 -6.50 -0.17 0.83
C GLU A 159 -5.55 -1.21 0.22
N LYS A 160 -5.83 -1.68 -1.01
CA LYS A 160 -4.94 -2.62 -1.72
C LYS A 160 -3.60 -1.98 -2.05
N SER A 161 -3.58 -0.77 -2.59
CA SER A 161 -2.35 -0.05 -2.89
C SER A 161 -1.50 0.22 -1.64
N ALA A 162 -2.13 0.58 -0.52
CA ALA A 162 -1.45 0.75 0.76
C ALA A 162 -0.84 -0.58 1.29
N LYS A 163 -1.54 -1.72 1.10
CA LYS A 163 -1.03 -3.04 1.50
C LYS A 163 0.19 -3.49 0.68
N GLU A 164 0.30 -3.03 -0.55
CA GLU A 164 1.45 -3.29 -1.43
C GLU A 164 2.64 -2.38 -1.12
N GLY A 165 2.48 -1.37 -0.26
CA GLY A 165 3.52 -0.41 0.08
C GLY A 165 3.74 0.68 -0.97
N SER A 166 2.86 0.80 -1.97
CA SER A 166 2.95 1.85 -2.99
C SER A 166 2.43 3.21 -2.51
N LEU A 167 1.54 3.20 -1.50
CA LEU A 167 0.99 4.39 -0.85
C LEU A 167 1.18 4.30 0.66
N ASP A 168 1.41 5.44 1.30
CA ASP A 168 1.45 5.51 2.76
C ASP A 168 0.08 5.05 3.34
N PRO A 169 0.08 4.17 4.37
CA PRO A 169 -1.15 3.66 4.98
C PRO A 169 -2.14 4.72 5.43
N VAL A 170 -1.66 5.88 5.90
CA VAL A 170 -2.52 6.98 6.34
C VAL A 170 -3.18 7.61 5.12
N PHE A 171 -2.39 7.99 4.11
CA PHE A 171 -2.96 8.58 2.90
C PHE A 171 -3.89 7.60 2.18
N GLY A 172 -3.50 6.34 2.02
CA GLY A 172 -4.32 5.32 1.36
C GLY A 172 -5.70 5.18 2.00
N MET A 173 -5.78 5.09 3.34
CA MET A 173 -7.06 4.93 4.03
C MET A 173 -7.93 6.20 4.01
N TRP A 174 -7.31 7.39 4.03
CA TRP A 174 -8.02 8.67 4.03
C TRP A 174 -8.38 9.16 2.62
N THR A 175 -7.79 8.60 1.56
CA THR A 175 -7.99 9.02 0.16
C THR A 175 -9.47 9.04 -0.21
N ALA A 176 -10.23 7.99 0.14
CA ALA A 176 -11.66 7.92 -0.18
C ALA A 176 -12.45 9.06 0.49
N ILE A 177 -12.14 9.40 1.75
CA ILE A 177 -12.78 10.51 2.47
C ILE A 177 -12.38 11.85 1.86
N ILE A 178 -11.09 12.05 1.56
CA ILE A 178 -10.56 13.29 0.97
C ILE A 178 -11.18 13.55 -0.42
N VAL A 179 -11.39 12.52 -1.22
CA VAL A 179 -12.00 12.64 -2.55
C VAL A 179 -13.51 12.90 -2.46
N LEU A 180 -14.23 12.20 -1.58
CA LEU A 180 -15.68 12.37 -1.47
C LEU A 180 -16.10 13.58 -0.63
N SER A 181 -15.26 14.05 0.29
CA SER A 181 -15.55 15.20 1.15
C SER A 181 -15.88 16.48 0.39
N PRO A 182 -15.08 16.96 -0.58
CA PRO A 182 -15.40 18.16 -1.35
C PRO A 182 -16.67 17.97 -2.20
N LEU A 183 -16.91 16.76 -2.72
CA LEU A 183 -18.16 16.44 -3.42
C LEU A 183 -19.36 16.52 -2.48
N GLY A 184 -19.23 15.99 -1.26
CA GLY A 184 -20.28 16.08 -0.25
C GLY A 184 -20.57 17.51 0.16
N VAL A 185 -19.55 18.32 0.45
CA VAL A 185 -19.71 19.74 0.77
C VAL A 185 -20.33 20.51 -0.40
N PHE A 186 -19.88 20.25 -1.63
CA PHE A 186 -20.44 20.88 -2.82
C PHE A 186 -21.93 20.55 -3.02
N LEU A 187 -22.30 19.27 -2.87
CA LEU A 187 -23.68 18.82 -2.95
C LEU A 187 -24.54 19.43 -1.84
N THR A 188 -24.05 19.46 -0.61
CA THR A 188 -24.73 20.10 0.54
C THR A 188 -24.95 21.59 0.29
N TYR A 189 -23.92 22.32 -0.15
CA TYR A 189 -24.03 23.75 -0.43
C TYR A 189 -25.07 24.04 -1.51
N LYS A 190 -25.03 23.29 -2.62
CA LYS A 190 -26.00 23.45 -3.71
C LYS A 190 -27.42 23.06 -3.33
N ALA A 191 -27.58 22.09 -2.44
CA ALA A 191 -28.86 21.70 -1.87
C ALA A 191 -29.50 22.82 -1.05
N THR A 192 -28.68 23.57 -0.30
CA THR A 192 -29.16 24.67 0.54
C THR A 192 -29.48 25.92 -0.28
N VAL A 193 -28.79 26.16 -1.39
CA VAL A 193 -28.93 27.37 -2.23
C VAL A 193 -29.97 27.19 -3.37
N ASP A 194 -30.99 26.36 -3.16
CA ASP A 194 -32.15 26.19 -4.06
C ASP A 194 -31.80 25.88 -5.53
N SER A 195 -30.75 25.08 -5.75
CA SER A 195 -30.29 24.75 -7.10
C SER A 195 -31.07 23.56 -7.68
N ALA A 196 -31.79 23.82 -8.77
CA ALA A 196 -32.42 22.84 -9.67
C ALA A 196 -31.39 21.95 -10.43
N LEU A 197 -30.37 21.41 -9.75
CA LEU A 197 -29.33 20.59 -10.36
C LEU A 197 -29.81 19.18 -10.76
N PHE A 198 -30.95 18.74 -10.25
CA PHE A 198 -31.57 17.46 -10.58
C PHE A 198 -33.00 17.67 -11.05
N ASP A 199 -33.18 18.44 -12.13
CA ASP A 199 -34.43 18.35 -12.87
C ASP A 199 -34.51 16.95 -13.49
N ILE A 200 -35.34 16.09 -12.88
CA ILE A 200 -35.50 14.68 -13.26
C ILE A 200 -35.83 14.55 -14.74
N ASP A 201 -36.46 15.56 -15.33
CA ASP A 201 -36.81 15.61 -16.76
C ASP A 201 -35.59 15.78 -17.67
N TYR A 202 -34.55 16.52 -17.26
CA TYR A 202 -33.29 16.65 -18.01
C TYR A 202 -32.50 15.33 -18.01
N TYR A 203 -32.38 14.67 -16.85
CA TYR A 203 -31.70 13.37 -16.75
C TYR A 203 -32.46 12.26 -17.47
N LYS A 204 -33.80 12.25 -17.42
CA LYS A 204 -34.63 11.33 -18.23
C LYS A 204 -34.37 11.52 -19.72
N GLN A 205 -34.29 12.75 -20.23
CA GLN A 205 -34.01 13.01 -21.64
C GLN A 205 -32.61 12.53 -22.06
N LEU A 206 -31.59 12.73 -21.22
CA LEU A 206 -30.23 12.24 -21.49
C LEU A 206 -30.16 10.71 -21.50
N ILE A 207 -30.75 10.05 -20.50
CA ILE A 207 -30.74 8.58 -20.42
C ILE A 207 -31.58 7.98 -21.54
N VAL A 208 -32.78 8.49 -21.81
CA VAL A 208 -33.63 8.03 -22.92
C VAL A 208 -32.96 8.30 -24.26
N GLY A 209 -32.32 9.46 -24.47
CA GLY A 209 -31.57 9.76 -25.68
C GLY A 209 -30.38 8.82 -25.90
N PHE A 210 -29.66 8.50 -24.83
CA PHE A 210 -28.54 7.56 -24.86
C PHE A 210 -28.99 6.11 -25.12
N PHE A 211 -30.07 5.65 -24.48
CA PHE A 211 -30.64 4.32 -24.69
C PHE A 211 -31.35 4.16 -26.04
N LYS A 212 -32.03 5.20 -26.54
CA LYS A 212 -32.67 5.20 -27.86
C LYS A 212 -31.64 5.18 -29.01
N LYS A 213 -30.40 5.64 -28.75
CA LYS A 213 -29.26 5.48 -29.65
C LYS A 213 -28.68 4.05 -29.63
N PHE A 214 -28.91 3.30 -28.55
CA PHE A 214 -28.37 1.94 -28.37
C PHE A 214 -29.37 0.81 -28.70
N MET A 215 -30.68 1.09 -28.74
CA MET A 215 -31.69 0.16 -29.26
C MET A 215 -32.09 0.50 -30.71
N PRO A 216 -31.86 -0.40 -31.69
CA PRO A 216 -32.40 -0.20 -33.02
C PRO A 216 -33.93 -0.36 -32.96
N ASN A 217 -34.61 0.64 -33.51
CA ASN A 217 -36.06 0.78 -33.55
C ASN A 217 -36.69 -0.46 -34.24
N LYS A 218 -37.29 -1.38 -33.48
CA LYS A 218 -38.14 -2.43 -34.08
C LYS A 218 -39.41 -1.77 -34.59
N LYS A 219 -39.42 -1.45 -35.90
CA LYS A 219 -40.63 -1.03 -36.62
C LYS A 219 -41.73 -2.06 -36.38
N LYS A 220 -42.88 -1.57 -35.85
CA LYS A 220 -44.15 -2.29 -35.90
C LYS A 220 -44.45 -2.62 -37.38
N LEU A 221 -44.57 -3.90 -37.69
CA LEU A 221 -45.22 -4.39 -38.89
C LEU A 221 -46.69 -4.58 -38.55
N GLU A 222 -47.53 -3.66 -39.03
CA GLU A 222 -48.97 -3.89 -39.18
C GLU A 222 -49.18 -4.97 -40.25
N LYS A 223 -50.04 -5.94 -39.94
CA LYS A 223 -50.85 -6.70 -40.88
C LYS A 223 -52.24 -6.81 -40.31
#